data_AF-A0A5E4CNK2-F1
#
_entry.id   AF-A0A5E4CNK2-F1
#
_cell.length_a   1.000
_cell.length_b   1.000
_cell.length_c   1.000
_cell.angle_alpha   90.00
_cell.angle_beta   90.00
_cell.angle_gamma   90.00
#
_symmetry.space_group_name_H-M   'P 1'
#
loop_
_entity.id
_entity.type
_entity.pdbx_description
1 polymer ?
#
loop_
_entity_poly.entity_id
_entity_poly.type
_entity_poly.pdbx_seq_one_letter_code
_entity_poly.pdbx_strand_id
1 'polypeptide(L)'
;MEILQLYCDLLLARFGLIQSVKELDSGLAESVSTLIWAAPRLQSEVAELKIVAVQLCAKYSKENGKLCRNNQIGTVNDRLMTKLSVEAPLKILVERIPY
;
A
#
# COMPACT_ATOMS: atom_id res chain seq x y z
N MET A 1 6.10 5.50 -9.27
CA MET A 1 4.80 5.94 -8.72
C MET A 1 3.60 5.32 -9.45
N GLU A 2 3.75 4.81 -10.68
CA GLU A 2 2.63 4.25 -11.48
C GLU A 2 1.79 3.18 -10.77
N ILE A 3 2.41 2.30 -9.98
CA ILE A 3 1.68 1.23 -9.27
C ILE A 3 0.68 1.79 -8.25
N LEU A 4 1.04 2.85 -7.53
CA LEU A 4 0.14 3.53 -6.58
C LEU A 4 -1.06 4.15 -7.30
N GLN A 5 -0.81 4.75 -8.45
CA GLN A 5 -1.84 5.40 -9.26
C GLN A 5 -2.86 4.38 -9.78
N LEU A 6 -2.37 3.23 -10.27
CA LEU A 6 -3.19 2.08 -10.66
C LEU A 6 -4.06 1.55 -9.51
N TYR A 7 -3.52 1.43 -8.29
CA TYR A 7 -4.32 0.99 -7.15
C TYR A 7 -5.39 2.01 -6.76
N CYS A 8 -5.08 3.31 -6.79
CA CYS A 8 -6.08 4.36 -6.58
C CYS A 8 -7.19 4.33 -7.63
N ASP A 9 -6.84 4.15 -8.91
CA ASP A 9 -7.80 4.06 -10.01
C ASP A 9 -8.71 2.82 -9.87
N LEU A 10 -8.13 1.66 -9.51
CA LEU A 10 -8.88 0.44 -9.22
C LEU A 10 -9.88 0.62 -8.07
N LEU A 11 -9.46 1.28 -6.99
CA LEU A 11 -10.32 1.59 -5.84
C LEU A 11 -11.46 2.55 -6.23
N LEU A 12 -11.18 3.55 -7.08
CA LEU A 12 -12.19 4.46 -7.62
C LEU A 12 -13.19 3.72 -8.51
N ALA A 13 -12.70 2.88 -9.43
CA ALA A 13 -13.55 2.07 -10.31
C ALA A 13 -14.45 1.09 -9.53
N ARG A 14 -13.99 0.62 -8.37
CA ARG A 14 -14.72 -0.30 -7.49
C ARG A 14 -15.30 0.39 -6.25
N PHE A 15 -15.41 1.72 -6.25
CA PHE A 15 -15.87 2.49 -5.10
C PHE A 15 -17.32 2.15 -4.70
N GLY A 16 -18.19 1.90 -5.67
CA GLY A 16 -19.57 1.45 -5.40
C GLY A 16 -19.64 0.14 -4.62
N LEU A 17 -18.70 -0.78 -4.90
CA LEU A 17 -18.57 -2.05 -4.19
C LEU A 17 -18.05 -1.80 -2.76
N ILE A 18 -16.96 -1.04 -2.61
CA ILE A 18 -16.38 -0.62 -1.31
C ILE A 18 -17.41 0.09 -0.44
N GLN A 19 -18.35 0.82 -1.04
CA GLN A 19 -19.39 1.48 -0.29
C GLN A 19 -20.40 0.49 0.30
N SER A 20 -20.75 -0.53 -0.48
CA SER A 20 -21.83 -1.48 -0.20
C SER A 20 -21.37 -2.71 0.60
N VAL A 21 -20.11 -3.13 0.50
CA VAL A 21 -19.59 -4.30 1.23
C VAL A 21 -18.87 -3.88 2.51
N LYS A 22 -19.17 -4.58 3.62
CA LYS A 22 -18.46 -4.41 4.89
C LYS A 22 -17.16 -5.21 4.96
N GLU A 23 -17.08 -6.29 4.19
CA GLU A 23 -15.92 -7.17 4.16
C GLU A 23 -14.95 -6.76 3.05
N LEU A 24 -13.66 -6.83 3.36
CA LEU A 24 -12.59 -6.47 2.45
C LEU A 24 -12.34 -7.67 1.52
N ASP A 25 -12.71 -7.54 0.24
CA ASP A 25 -12.42 -8.57 -0.76
C ASP A 25 -10.91 -8.73 -0.97
N SER A 26 -10.42 -9.95 -1.17
CA SER A 26 -8.98 -10.22 -1.33
C SER A 26 -8.29 -9.41 -2.43
N GLY A 27 -8.99 -9.10 -3.53
CA GLY A 27 -8.44 -8.26 -4.60
C GLY A 27 -8.34 -6.77 -4.24
N LEU A 28 -9.23 -6.29 -3.36
CA LEU A 28 -9.18 -4.93 -2.80
C LEU A 28 -8.25 -4.87 -1.59
N ALA A 29 -8.11 -5.96 -0.86
CA ALA A 29 -7.27 -6.06 0.31
C ALA A 29 -5.80 -5.76 -0.03
N GLU A 30 -5.32 -6.26 -1.16
CA GLU A 30 -3.95 -5.96 -1.63
C GLU A 30 -3.76 -4.46 -1.86
N SER A 31 -4.73 -3.83 -2.53
CA SER A 31 -4.69 -2.40 -2.88
C SER A 31 -4.79 -1.51 -1.63
N VAL A 32 -5.73 -1.81 -0.73
CA VAL A 32 -5.95 -1.08 0.53
C VAL A 32 -4.76 -1.22 1.45
N SER A 33 -4.27 -2.45 1.67
CA SER A 33 -3.09 -2.71 2.50
C SER A 33 -1.87 -1.97 1.97
N THR A 34 -1.65 -2.01 0.66
CA THR A 34 -0.52 -1.34 0.01
C THR A 34 -0.58 0.18 0.17
N LEU A 35 -1.76 0.80 0.01
CA LEU A 35 -1.93 2.24 0.22
C LEU A 35 -1.73 2.64 1.69
N ILE A 36 -2.28 1.88 2.64
CA ILE A 36 -2.11 2.15 4.08
C ILE A 36 -0.64 2.02 4.48
N TRP A 37 0.08 1.05 3.94
CA TRP A 37 1.51 0.85 4.18
C TRP A 37 2.38 1.93 3.51
N ALA A 38 1.99 2.40 2.33
CA ALA A 38 2.69 3.47 1.61
C ALA A 38 2.38 4.86 2.19
N ALA A 39 1.22 5.07 2.81
CA ALA A 39 0.79 6.35 3.38
C ALA A 39 1.82 7.04 4.30
N PRO A 40 2.39 6.39 5.34
CA PRO A 40 3.41 7.02 6.17
C PRO A 40 4.74 7.24 5.44
N ARG A 41 5.07 6.45 4.40
CA ARG A 41 6.31 6.60 3.61
C ARG A 41 6.25 7.76 2.63
N LEU A 42 5.08 7.94 2.01
CA LEU A 42 4.84 9.00 1.02
C LEU A 42 4.17 10.23 1.62
N GLN A 43 4.01 10.32 2.95
CA GLN A 43 3.34 11.46 3.57
C GLN A 43 4.02 12.81 3.25
N SER A 44 5.32 12.80 2.95
CA SER A 44 6.09 14.00 2.61
C SER A 44 5.85 14.45 1.17
N GLU A 45 5.43 13.54 0.30
CA GLU A 45 5.19 13.80 -1.14
C GLU A 45 3.69 14.01 -1.39
N VAL A 46 2.83 13.22 -0.74
CA VAL A 46 1.38 13.19 -0.95
C VAL A 46 0.66 13.14 0.39
N ALA A 47 0.32 14.32 0.93
CA ALA A 47 -0.41 14.45 2.19
C ALA A 47 -1.82 13.84 2.14
N GLU A 48 -2.48 13.86 0.97
CA GLU A 48 -3.82 13.30 0.78
C GLU A 48 -3.87 11.78 1.00
N LEU A 49 -2.76 11.08 0.72
CA LEU A 49 -2.67 9.64 0.88
C LEU A 49 -2.87 9.21 2.34
N LYS A 50 -2.42 10.04 3.28
CA LYS A 50 -2.66 9.85 4.72
C LYS A 50 -4.15 9.91 5.04
N ILE A 51 -4.88 10.85 4.43
CA ILE A 51 -6.32 11.02 4.66
C ILE A 51 -7.06 9.78 4.12
N VAL A 52 -6.72 9.32 2.91
CA VAL A 52 -7.31 8.11 2.32
C VAL A 52 -7.07 6.88 3.19
N ALA A 53 -5.84 6.68 3.67
CA ALA A 53 -5.52 5.56 4.56
C ALA A 53 -6.30 5.61 5.88
N VAL A 54 -6.50 6.80 6.45
CA VAL A 54 -7.32 6.99 7.66
C VAL A 54 -8.79 6.66 7.40
N GLN A 55 -9.33 7.08 6.26
CA GLN A 55 -10.73 6.78 5.87
C GLN A 55 -10.94 5.27 5.65
N LEU A 56 -10.01 4.60 4.97
CA LEU A 56 -10.05 3.15 4.76
C LEU A 56 -9.96 2.39 6.09
N CYS A 57 -9.09 2.84 6.99
CA CYS A 57 -8.94 2.27 8.34
C CYS A 57 -10.20 2.48 9.20
N ALA A 58 -10.88 3.63 9.06
CA ALA A 58 -12.15 3.88 9.73
C ALA A 58 -13.27 2.98 9.19
N LYS A 59 -13.25 2.66 7.88
CA LYS A 59 -14.28 1.84 7.24
C LYS A 59 -14.14 0.34 7.53
N TYR A 60 -12.93 -0.21 7.45
CA TYR A 60 -12.68 -1.66 7.56
C TYR A 60 -12.26 -2.12 8.98
N SER A 61 -12.50 -1.31 10.01
CA SER A 61 -12.00 -1.45 11.39
C SER A 61 -10.52 -1.12 11.61
N LYS A 62 -10.25 -0.46 12.74
CA LYS A 62 -8.91 -0.02 13.19
C LYS A 62 -7.91 -1.17 13.32
N GLU A 63 -8.40 -2.39 13.54
CA GLU A 63 -7.60 -3.60 13.67
C GLU A 63 -6.98 -3.98 12.32
N ASN A 64 -7.76 -3.96 11.24
CA ASN A 64 -7.26 -4.21 9.89
C ASN A 64 -6.24 -3.15 9.46
N GLY A 65 -6.49 -1.87 9.73
CA GLY A 65 -5.51 -0.82 9.39
C GLY A 65 -4.20 -0.93 10.17
N LYS A 66 -4.21 -1.41 11.42
CA LYS A 66 -2.98 -1.72 12.19
C LYS A 66 -2.23 -2.90 11.57
N LEU A 67 -2.93 -3.97 11.22
CA LEU A 67 -2.34 -5.15 10.59
C LEU A 67 -1.73 -4.83 9.22
N CYS A 68 -2.39 -4.02 8.39
CA CYS A 68 -1.85 -3.51 7.12
C CYS A 68 -0.57 -2.72 7.34
N ARG A 69 -0.58 -1.82 8.34
CA ARG A 69 0.54 -0.93 8.64
C ARG A 69 1.77 -1.68 9.14
N ASN A 70 1.56 -2.77 9.89
CA ASN A 70 2.63 -3.61 10.43
C ASN A 70 3.05 -4.74 9.48
N ASN A 71 2.56 -4.73 8.23
CA ASN A 71 2.75 -5.79 7.25
C ASN A 71 2.37 -7.21 7.74
N GLN A 72 1.48 -7.30 8.72
CA GLN A 72 1.11 -8.59 9.33
C GLN A 72 0.11 -9.39 8.48
N ILE A 73 -0.51 -8.75 7.49
CA ILE A 73 -1.49 -9.41 6.60
C ILE A 73 -0.79 -10.16 5.46
N GLY A 74 0.47 -9.83 5.15
CA GLY A 74 1.20 -10.44 4.03
C GLY A 74 0.57 -10.19 2.64
N THR A 75 -0.42 -9.29 2.57
CA THR A 75 -1.11 -8.89 1.33
C THR A 75 -0.57 -7.60 0.75
N VAL A 76 0.53 -7.06 1.26
CA VAL A 76 1.17 -5.90 0.63
C VAL A 76 2.00 -6.39 -0.55
N ASN A 77 1.91 -5.68 -1.68
CA ASN A 77 2.63 -6.08 -2.88
C ASN A 77 4.16 -6.04 -2.68
N ASP A 78 4.80 -7.19 -2.82
CA ASP A 78 6.24 -7.38 -2.58
C ASP A 78 7.12 -6.55 -3.53
N ARG A 79 6.68 -6.35 -4.79
CA ARG A 79 7.39 -5.47 -5.73
C ARG A 79 7.35 -4.02 -5.28
N LEU A 80 6.21 -3.56 -4.75
CA LEU A 80 6.08 -2.20 -4.25
C LEU A 80 6.86 -2.03 -2.94
N MET A 81 6.85 -3.02 -2.05
CA MET A 81 7.74 -3.07 -0.89
C MET A 81 9.19 -2.90 -1.28
N THR A 82 9.69 -3.69 -2.23
CA THR A 82 11.08 -3.62 -2.68
C THR A 82 11.42 -2.24 -3.29
N LYS A 83 10.45 -1.58 -3.94
CA LYS A 83 10.64 -0.25 -4.55
C LYS A 83 10.56 0.91 -3.54
N LEU A 84 9.79 0.75 -2.44
CA LEU A 84 9.56 1.79 -1.43
C LEU A 84 10.29 1.54 -0.10
N SER A 85 10.81 0.35 0.12
CA SER A 85 11.78 0.09 1.17
C SER A 85 13.06 0.82 0.80
N VAL A 86 13.34 1.88 1.56
CA VAL A 86 14.68 2.44 1.77
C VAL A 86 15.50 1.45 2.63
N GLU A 87 15.37 0.15 2.38
CA GLU A 87 16.37 -0.78 2.88
C GLU A 87 17.52 -0.66 1.90
N ALA A 88 18.66 -0.18 2.41
CA ALA A 88 19.89 -0.11 1.63
C ALA A 88 20.03 -1.42 0.86
N PRO A 89 20.25 -1.41 -0.47
CA PRO A 89 20.41 -2.63 -1.22
C PRO A 89 21.44 -3.49 -0.48
N LEU A 90 21.04 -4.70 -0.10
CA LEU A 90 21.95 -5.69 0.47
C LEU A 90 23.21 -5.67 -0.40
N LYS A 91 24.38 -5.52 0.25
CA LYS A 91 25.72 -5.23 -0.33
C LYS A 91 26.25 -6.24 -1.39
N ILE A 92 25.40 -7.06 -1.99
CA ILE A 92 25.77 -8.18 -2.87
C ILE A 92 25.66 -7.80 -4.36
N LEU A 93 25.05 -6.67 -4.71
CA LEU A 93 24.89 -6.25 -6.11
C LEU A 93 25.77 -5.06 -6.52
N VAL A 94 27.06 -5.09 -6.15
CA VAL A 94 28.05 -4.06 -6.56
C VAL A 94 29.32 -4.67 -7.18
N GLU A 95 29.22 -5.80 -7.88
CA GLU A 95 30.42 -6.46 -8.46
C GLU A 95 30.31 -6.83 -9.94
N ARG A 96 29.46 -6.19 -10.74
CA ARG A 96 29.49 -6.41 -12.21
C ARG A 96 29.37 -5.15 -13.06
N ILE A 97 30.18 -4.13 -12.75
CA ILE A 97 30.61 -3.18 -13.80
C ILE A 97 32.08 -3.47 -14.09
N PRO A 98 32.41 -4.30 -15.10
CA PRO A 98 33.78 -4.41 -15.57
C PRO A 98 34.19 -3.10 -16.25
N TYR A 99 35.39 -2.65 -15.89
CA TYR A 99 36.13 -1.55 -16.52
C TYR A 99 36.43 -1.81 -17.99
#